data_AF-A0A9W3CSL5-F1
#
_entry.id   AF-A0A9W3CSL5-F1
#
_cell.length_a   1.000
_cell.length_b   1.000
_cell.length_c   1.000
_cell.angle_alpha   90.00
_cell.angle_beta   90.00
_cell.angle_gamma   90.00
#
_symmetry.space_group_name_H-M   'P 1'
#
loop_
_entity.id
_entity.type
_entity.pdbx_description
1 polymer ?
#
loop_
_entity_poly.entity_id
_entity_poly.type
_entity_poly.pdbx_seq_one_letter_code
_entity_poly.pdbx_strand_id
1 'polypeptide(L)'
;MATITELSRLIRDHGDDEEEVWITHYSSNHQILLVGEGDFSFSCTLATRFRSASNICASSLDTYDDVVRKYKKGRSNLDTLKRLGASLLHGVDATKLQLHPHLNCIKFDRIIFNFPHAGFHGKETDSSLIK
;
A
#
# COMPACT_ATOMS: atom_id res chain seq x y z
N MET A 1 -9.14 26.69 -23.42
CA MET A 1 -8.37 25.46 -23.15
C MET A 1 -8.13 25.40 -21.65
N ALA A 2 -8.86 24.55 -20.91
CA ALA A 2 -8.61 24.38 -19.49
C ALA A 2 -7.22 23.75 -19.31
N THR A 3 -6.43 24.29 -18.39
CA THR A 3 -5.11 23.75 -18.06
C THR A 3 -5.24 22.35 -17.45
N ILE A 4 -4.21 21.50 -17.57
CA ILE A 4 -4.17 20.18 -16.90
C ILE A 4 -4.41 20.31 -15.38
N THR A 5 -4.03 21.44 -14.79
CA THR A 5 -4.29 21.79 -13.40
C THR A 5 -5.78 22.08 -13.12
N GLU A 6 -6.49 22.71 -14.04
CA GLU A 6 -7.95 22.91 -13.96
C GLU A 6 -8.71 21.61 -14.20
N LEU A 7 -8.28 20.77 -15.14
CA LEU A 7 -8.87 19.43 -15.34
C LEU A 7 -8.69 18.53 -14.12
N SER A 8 -7.51 18.52 -13.52
CA SER A 8 -7.29 17.81 -12.25
C SER A 8 -8.08 18.42 -11.09
N ARG A 9 -8.46 19.70 -11.16
CA ARG A 9 -9.31 20.36 -10.16
C ARG A 9 -10.80 20.07 -10.38
N LEU A 10 -11.26 20.00 -11.62
CA LEU A 10 -12.61 19.61 -12.01
C LEU A 10 -12.88 18.12 -11.74
N ILE A 11 -11.88 17.25 -11.89
CA ILE A 11 -11.99 15.83 -11.50
C ILE A 11 -12.06 15.68 -9.97
N ARG A 12 -11.43 16.58 -9.20
CA ARG A 12 -11.52 16.59 -7.73
C ARG A 12 -12.88 17.07 -7.22
N ASP A 13 -13.60 17.87 -8.01
CA ASP A 13 -14.86 18.53 -7.60
C ASP A 13 -16.12 17.68 -7.86
N HIS A 14 -15.95 16.41 -8.24
CA HIS A 14 -17.02 15.41 -8.37
C HIS A 14 -16.84 14.27 -7.36
N GLY A 15 -16.08 14.49 -6.29
CA GLY A 15 -15.99 13.52 -5.20
C GLY A 15 -17.29 13.52 -4.42
N ASP A 16 -18.03 12.40 -4.50
CA ASP A 16 -19.11 12.07 -3.59
C ASP A 16 -18.73 12.46 -2.15
N ASP A 17 -19.63 13.13 -1.44
CA ASP A 17 -19.53 13.48 -0.02
C ASP A 17 -19.54 12.21 0.86
N GLU A 18 -18.59 11.30 0.66
CA GLU A 18 -18.40 10.16 1.55
C GLU A 18 -17.79 10.65 2.86
N GLU A 19 -18.53 10.45 3.95
CA GLU A 19 -18.12 10.79 5.31
C GLU A 19 -16.78 10.12 5.65
N GLU A 20 -15.84 10.90 6.21
CA GLU A 20 -14.49 10.43 6.54
C GLU A 20 -14.53 9.19 7.45
N VAL A 21 -13.88 8.11 7.02
CA VAL A 21 -13.82 6.87 7.78
C VAL A 21 -12.54 6.82 8.60
N TRP A 22 -12.67 6.67 9.91
CA TRP A 22 -11.55 6.47 10.83
C TRP A 22 -11.44 5.02 11.29
N ILE A 23 -10.23 4.47 11.18
CA ILE A 23 -9.86 3.14 11.69
C ILE A 23 -8.62 3.33 12.56
N THR A 24 -8.82 3.33 13.87
CA THR A 24 -7.78 3.59 14.89
C THR A 24 -6.96 4.86 14.60
N HIS A 25 -5.82 4.74 13.92
CA HIS A 25 -4.88 5.84 13.62
C HIS A 25 -4.90 6.27 12.15
N TYR A 26 -5.77 5.67 11.33
CA TYR A 26 -5.87 5.85 9.90
C TYR A 26 -7.20 6.49 9.54
N SER A 27 -7.15 7.60 8.80
CA SER A 27 -8.30 8.23 8.18
C SER A 27 -8.33 7.88 6.69
N SER A 28 -9.53 7.78 6.10
CA SER A 28 -9.73 7.63 4.67
C SER A 28 -9.22 8.82 3.84
N ASN A 29 -8.90 9.95 4.48
CA ASN A 29 -8.34 11.14 3.82
C ASN A 29 -6.80 11.20 3.85
N HIS A 30 -6.13 10.36 4.66
CA HIS A 30 -4.66 10.36 4.73
C HIS A 30 -4.03 9.86 3.43
N GLN A 31 -2.93 10.46 2.98
CA GLN A 31 -2.03 9.81 2.02
C GLN A 31 -1.19 8.75 2.74
N ILE A 32 -1.38 7.48 2.37
CA ILE A 32 -0.79 6.33 3.09
C ILE A 32 0.19 5.57 2.20
N LEU A 33 1.40 5.36 2.70
CA LEU A 33 2.38 4.42 2.13
C LEU A 33 2.47 3.18 3.01
N LEU A 34 2.31 1.99 2.43
CA LEU A 34 2.63 0.71 3.06
C LEU A 34 3.93 0.16 2.47
N VAL A 35 4.87 -0.14 3.35
CA VAL A 35 6.23 -0.57 3.01
C VAL A 35 6.40 -2.03 3.34
N GLY A 36 6.95 -2.81 2.41
CA GLY A 36 7.35 -4.19 2.67
C GLY A 36 6.18 -5.17 2.81
N GLU A 37 5.08 -4.94 2.10
CA GLU A 37 3.96 -5.87 2.08
C GLU A 37 4.41 -7.25 1.56
N GLY A 38 4.00 -8.30 2.28
CA GLY A 38 4.13 -9.69 1.81
C GLY A 38 2.98 -10.06 0.88
N ASP A 39 1.84 -10.46 1.47
CA ASP A 39 0.65 -10.89 0.73
C ASP A 39 -0.38 -9.78 0.45
N PHE A 40 -0.07 -8.53 0.84
CA PHE A 40 -0.93 -7.35 0.69
C PHE A 40 -2.25 -7.40 1.49
N SER A 41 -2.41 -8.34 2.42
CA SER A 41 -3.68 -8.52 3.16
C SER A 41 -4.02 -7.34 4.06
N PHE A 42 -3.02 -6.71 4.69
CA PHE A 42 -3.23 -5.55 5.54
C PHE A 42 -3.70 -4.35 4.71
N SER A 43 -2.97 -4.02 3.62
CA SER A 43 -3.39 -2.99 2.66
C SER A 43 -4.80 -3.25 2.14
N CYS A 44 -5.10 -4.48 1.73
CA CYS A 44 -6.40 -4.85 1.18
C CYS A 44 -7.53 -4.67 2.19
N THR A 45 -7.29 -5.01 3.47
CA THR A 45 -8.28 -4.82 4.54
C THR A 45 -8.52 -3.33 4.80
N LEU A 46 -7.45 -2.53 4.87
CA LEU A 46 -7.53 -1.09 5.09
C LEU A 46 -8.32 -0.41 3.96
N ALA A 47 -7.95 -0.67 2.71
CA ALA A 47 -8.63 -0.19 1.52
C ALA A 47 -10.12 -0.59 1.49
N THR A 48 -10.43 -1.85 1.81
CA THR A 48 -11.82 -2.33 1.83
C THR A 48 -12.67 -1.61 2.88
N ARG A 49 -12.08 -1.29 4.04
CA ARG A 49 -12.76 -0.56 5.11
C ARG A 49 -12.98 0.91 4.78
N PHE A 50 -12.03 1.54 4.09
CA PHE A 50 -12.20 2.87 3.52
C PHE A 50 -13.09 2.90 2.28
N ARG A 51 -13.41 1.72 1.71
CA ARG A 51 -14.12 1.56 0.43
C ARG A 51 -13.42 2.22 -0.77
N SER A 52 -12.18 2.66 -0.58
CA SER A 52 -11.34 3.32 -1.56
C SER A 52 -9.88 3.09 -1.20
N ALA A 53 -9.02 3.14 -2.20
CA ALA A 53 -7.58 3.07 -2.07
C ALA A 53 -6.85 4.09 -2.94
N SER A 54 -7.54 5.11 -3.46
CA SER A 54 -6.95 6.12 -4.37
C SER A 54 -5.78 6.90 -3.74
N ASN A 55 -5.76 6.98 -2.41
CA ASN A 55 -4.75 7.59 -1.54
C ASN A 55 -3.78 6.58 -0.91
N ILE A 56 -3.84 5.30 -1.30
CA ILE A 56 -3.01 4.24 -0.76
C ILE A 56 -1.96 3.82 -1.80
N CYS A 57 -0.70 3.91 -1.41
CA CYS A 57 0.42 3.30 -2.11
C CYS A 57 0.91 2.09 -1.31
N ALA A 58 0.76 0.88 -1.85
CA ALA A 58 1.25 -0.35 -1.23
C ALA A 58 2.46 -0.89 -1.98
N SER A 59 3.55 -1.19 -1.26
CA SER A 59 4.81 -1.59 -1.85
C SER A 59 5.37 -2.88 -1.26
N SER A 60 5.96 -3.72 -2.10
CA SER A 60 6.65 -4.96 -1.70
C SER A 60 8.09 -5.00 -2.22
N LEU A 61 8.97 -5.68 -1.48
CA LEU A 61 10.29 -6.05 -1.99
C LEU A 61 10.19 -7.12 -3.08
N ASP A 62 9.26 -8.07 -2.91
CA ASP A 62 8.97 -9.11 -3.89
C ASP A 62 8.41 -8.52 -5.19
N THR A 63 8.69 -9.19 -6.30
CA THR A 63 8.04 -8.90 -7.59
C THR A 63 6.58 -9.34 -7.57
N TYR A 64 5.77 -8.85 -8.52
CA TYR A 64 4.37 -9.29 -8.65
C TYR A 64 4.26 -10.82 -8.75
N ASP A 65 5.09 -11.45 -9.59
CA ASP A 65 5.07 -12.90 -9.80
C ASP A 65 5.49 -13.67 -8.55
N ASP A 66 6.44 -13.13 -7.78
CA ASP A 66 6.82 -13.70 -6.49
C ASP A 66 5.66 -13.64 -5.49
N VAL A 67 4.95 -12.52 -5.41
CA VAL A 67 3.80 -12.37 -4.51
C VAL A 67 2.71 -13.39 -4.86
N VAL A 68 2.35 -13.49 -6.14
CA VAL A 68 1.31 -14.43 -6.62
C VAL A 68 1.73 -15.88 -6.39
N ARG A 69 3.02 -16.20 -6.53
CA ARG A 69 3.54 -17.56 -6.35
C ARG A 69 3.68 -17.96 -4.87
N LYS A 70 4.18 -17.06 -4.03
CA LYS A 70 4.48 -17.33 -2.62
C LYS A 70 3.22 -17.32 -1.74
N TYR A 71 2.27 -16.43 -2.03
CA TYR A 71 1.13 -16.19 -1.14
C TYR A 71 -0.19 -16.62 -1.78
N LYS A 72 -0.87 -17.58 -1.14
CA LYS A 72 -2.16 -18.13 -1.62
C LYS A 72 -3.21 -17.06 -1.94
N LYS A 73 -3.23 -15.96 -1.17
CA LYS A 73 -4.17 -14.83 -1.34
C LYS A 73 -3.56 -13.60 -2.03
N GLY A 74 -2.29 -13.65 -2.41
CA GLY A 74 -1.57 -12.49 -2.97
C GLY A 74 -2.28 -11.92 -4.19
N ARG A 75 -2.64 -12.77 -5.16
CA ARG A 75 -3.37 -12.34 -6.36
C ARG A 75 -4.71 -11.68 -6.04
N SER A 76 -5.56 -12.31 -5.22
CA SER A 76 -6.89 -11.76 -4.89
C SER A 76 -6.81 -10.44 -4.12
N ASN A 77 -5.80 -10.28 -3.27
CA ASN A 77 -5.58 -9.04 -2.52
C ASN A 77 -5.12 -7.92 -3.47
N LEU A 78 -4.16 -8.19 -4.36
CA LEU A 78 -3.70 -7.25 -5.37
C LEU A 78 -4.83 -6.85 -6.33
N ASP A 79 -5.65 -7.79 -6.79
CA ASP A 79 -6.78 -7.52 -7.67
C ASP A 79 -7.83 -6.62 -6.98
N THR A 80 -8.05 -6.82 -5.68
CA THR A 80 -8.95 -5.96 -4.88
C THR A 80 -8.38 -4.56 -4.69
N LEU A 81 -7.11 -4.45 -4.34
CA LEU A 81 -6.44 -3.17 -4.20
C LEU A 81 -6.45 -2.37 -5.50
N LYS A 82 -6.13 -3.02 -6.62
CA LYS A 82 -6.17 -2.42 -7.94
C LYS A 82 -7.58 -1.93 -8.30
N ARG A 83 -8.61 -2.73 -8.01
CA ARG A 83 -10.02 -2.35 -8.23
C ARG A 83 -10.44 -1.14 -7.39
N LEU A 84 -9.92 -1.02 -6.17
CA LEU A 84 -10.19 0.11 -5.27
C LEU A 84 -9.31 1.35 -5.56
N GLY A 85 -8.42 1.27 -6.57
CA GLY A 85 -7.62 2.41 -7.01
C GLY A 85 -6.25 2.55 -6.33
N ALA A 86 -5.74 1.52 -5.66
CA ALA A 86 -4.43 1.56 -5.02
C ALA A 86 -3.29 1.68 -6.04
N SER A 87 -2.26 2.43 -5.66
CA SER A 87 -0.95 2.38 -6.34
C SER A 87 -0.16 1.18 -5.82
N LEU A 88 0.13 0.22 -6.69
CA LEU A 88 0.87 -1.00 -6.35
C LEU A 88 2.30 -0.91 -6.90
N LEU A 89 3.28 -0.98 -6.01
CA LEU A 89 4.70 -0.97 -6.35
C LEU A 89 5.36 -2.29 -5.94
N HIS A 90 6.21 -2.83 -6.80
CA HIS A 90 6.92 -4.09 -6.56
C HIS A 90 8.42 -3.89 -6.77
N GLY A 91 9.25 -4.73 -6.15
CA GLY A 91 10.70 -4.57 -6.22
C GLY A 91 11.23 -3.35 -5.45
N VAL A 92 10.44 -2.82 -4.51
CA VAL A 92 10.82 -1.62 -3.74
C VAL A 92 11.74 -2.03 -2.58
N ASP A 93 13.01 -1.65 -2.69
CA ASP A 93 13.99 -1.76 -1.61
C ASP A 93 13.75 -0.65 -0.58
N ALA A 94 13.18 -1.03 0.57
CA ALA A 94 12.86 -0.13 1.66
C ALA A 94 14.09 0.65 2.20
N THR A 95 15.30 0.09 2.04
CA THR A 95 16.56 0.74 2.47
C THR A 95 16.98 1.91 1.56
N LYS A 96 16.33 2.04 0.41
CA LYS A 96 16.62 3.04 -0.64
C LYS A 96 15.38 3.85 -1.02
N LEU A 97 14.36 3.93 -0.16
CA LEU A 97 13.11 4.65 -0.45
C LEU A 97 13.33 6.11 -0.87
N GLN A 98 14.29 6.79 -0.27
CA GLN A 98 14.67 8.17 -0.60
C GLN A 98 15.15 8.35 -2.05
N LEU A 99 15.62 7.27 -2.69
CA LEU A 99 16.07 7.27 -4.07
C LEU A 99 14.95 6.85 -5.04
N HIS A 100 13.83 6.34 -4.54
CA HIS A 100 12.76 5.83 -5.37
C HIS A 100 12.02 7.01 -6.06
N PRO A 101 12.03 7.11 -7.40
CA PRO A 101 11.57 8.30 -8.12
C PRO A 101 10.13 8.72 -7.81
N HIS A 102 9.26 7.75 -7.57
CA HIS A 102 7.84 8.00 -7.28
C HIS A 102 7.55 8.27 -5.81
N LEU A 103 8.41 7.82 -4.89
CA LEU A 103 8.12 7.92 -3.46
C LEU A 103 8.86 9.10 -2.82
N ASN A 104 10.00 9.50 -3.36
CA ASN A 104 10.80 10.59 -2.81
C ASN A 104 10.19 11.99 -3.02
N CYS A 105 9.22 12.12 -3.92
CA CYS A 105 8.56 13.38 -4.25
C CYS A 105 7.15 13.50 -3.66
N ILE A 106 6.66 12.47 -2.97
CA ILE A 106 5.32 12.44 -2.38
C ILE A 106 5.44 12.61 -0.86
N LYS A 107 4.55 13.43 -0.28
CA LYS A 107 4.37 13.52 1.17
C LYS A 107 3.25 12.57 1.58
N PHE A 108 3.54 11.74 2.57
CA PHE A 108 2.56 10.83 3.16
C PHE A 108 2.22 11.29 4.57
N ASP A 109 0.94 11.24 4.91
CA ASP A 109 0.48 11.48 6.28
C ASP A 109 0.83 10.29 7.18
N ARG A 110 0.82 9.08 6.61
CA ARG A 110 1.16 7.83 7.31
C ARG A 110 2.07 6.95 6.46
N ILE A 111 3.15 6.48 7.06
CA ILE A 111 4.00 5.42 6.50
C ILE A 111 3.87 4.23 7.43
N ILE A 112 3.39 3.10 6.90
CA ILE A 112 3.11 1.88 7.63
C ILE A 112 4.17 0.86 7.25
N PHE A 113 4.96 0.42 8.22
CA PHE A 113 5.91 -0.68 8.07
C PHE A 113 5.57 -1.76 9.08
N ASN A 114 4.71 -2.69 8.66
CA ASN A 114 4.11 -3.68 9.55
C ASN A 114 4.87 -5.01 9.45
N PHE A 115 5.25 -5.58 10.60
CA PHE A 115 5.94 -6.87 10.71
C PHE A 115 7.27 -6.97 9.93
N PRO A 116 8.28 -6.13 10.25
CA PRO A 116 9.60 -6.28 9.67
C PRO A 116 10.16 -7.67 9.99
N HIS A 117 10.59 -8.39 8.95
CA HIS A 117 11.29 -9.66 9.13
C HIS A 117 12.59 -9.41 9.90
N ALA A 118 12.84 -10.13 10.99
CA ALA A 118 14.02 -9.94 11.85
C ALA A 118 15.34 -10.48 11.25
N GLY A 119 15.41 -10.61 9.91
CA GLY A 119 16.61 -11.04 9.19
C GLY A 119 17.04 -12.51 9.33
N PHE A 120 16.24 -13.39 9.95
CA PHE A 120 16.58 -14.81 10.04
C PHE A 120 16.22 -15.60 8.76
N HIS A 121 16.69 -16.84 8.66
CA HIS A 121 16.34 -17.75 7.58
C HIS A 121 15.54 -18.93 8.13
N GLY A 122 14.31 -19.11 7.66
CA GLY A 122 13.40 -20.16 8.12
C GLY A 122 12.00 -19.61 8.35
N LYS A 123 11.06 -20.48 8.76
CA LYS A 123 9.71 -20.05 9.15
C LYS A 123 9.76 -19.55 10.58
N GLU A 124 9.05 -18.48 10.91
CA GLU A 124 9.00 -17.93 12.28
C GLU A 124 8.52 -18.96 13.34
N THR A 125 7.81 -20.01 12.90
CA THR A 125 7.37 -21.12 13.74
C THR A 125 8.45 -22.16 14.04
N ASP A 126 9.63 -22.04 13.43
CA ASP A 126 10.75 -22.96 13.63
C ASP A 126 11.37 -22.71 15.01
N SER A 127 11.30 -23.72 15.89
CA SER A 127 11.83 -23.62 17.24
C SER A 127 13.33 -23.36 17.29
N SER A 128 14.08 -23.67 16.22
CA SER A 128 15.50 -23.37 16.12
C SER A 128 15.82 -21.87 15.98
N LEU A 129 14.82 -21.05 15.68
CA LEU A 129 14.95 -19.59 15.56
C LEU A 129 14.67 -18.84 16.86
N ILE A 130 14.10 -19.51 17.86
CA ILE A 130 13.87 -18.97 19.19
C ILE A 130 15.07 -19.36 20.07
N LYS A 131 16.02 -18.43 20.23
CA LYS A 131 17.19 -18.60 21.10
C LYS A 131 16.91 -18.17 22.53
#